data_AF-A0A379Z1J7-F1
#
_entry.id   AF-A0A379Z1J7-F1
#
_cell.length_a   1.000
_cell.length_b   1.000
_cell.length_c   1.000
_cell.angle_alpha   90.00
_cell.angle_beta   90.00
_cell.angle_gamma   90.00
#
_symmetry.space_group_name_H-M   'P 1'
#
loop_
_entity.id
_entity.type
_entity.pdbx_description
1 polymer ?
#
loop_
_entity_poly.entity_id
_entity_poly.type
_entity_poly.pdbx_seq_one_letter_code
_entity_poly.pdbx_strand_id
1 'polypeptide(L)'
;MHQQLRGAYACVAMIIGHGLLAFRDPNGIRPLVIGKRTLEDGRSEYMVASESVALDTLGFEFLRDVAPGEAVYITTKGQLFTRQCAENPKTNPCLFEYVYFARPDSFMDKISVYSARVRMGQKAG
;
A
#
# COMPACT_ATOMS: atom_id res chain seq x y z
N MET A 1 -12.17 13.44 5.13
CA MET A 1 -11.05 13.03 6.01
C MET A 1 -9.78 13.81 5.74
N HIS A 2 -9.19 13.73 4.53
CA HIS A 2 -7.88 14.34 4.24
C HIS A 2 -7.82 15.88 4.42
N GLN A 3 -8.96 16.58 4.41
CA GLN A 3 -9.04 18.02 4.68
C GLN A 3 -8.90 18.39 6.16
N GLN A 4 -9.20 17.46 7.08
CA GLN A 4 -9.19 17.71 8.53
C GLN A 4 -7.90 17.23 9.21
N LEU A 5 -7.30 16.14 8.71
CA LEU A 5 -6.09 15.55 9.29
C LEU A 5 -4.86 15.89 8.45
N ARG A 6 -3.81 16.38 9.11
CA ARG A 6 -2.50 16.65 8.51
C ARG A 6 -1.46 15.72 9.13
N GLY A 7 -0.67 15.06 8.28
CA GLY A 7 0.35 14.11 8.71
C GLY A 7 0.57 13.01 7.67
N ALA A 8 1.27 11.96 8.09
CA ALA A 8 1.56 10.77 7.29
C ALA A 8 0.80 9.57 7.88
N TYR A 9 0.13 8.80 7.03
CA TYR A 9 -0.68 7.66 7.48
C TYR A 9 -0.97 6.68 6.34
N ALA A 10 -0.95 5.41 6.72
CA ALA A 10 -1.53 4.31 5.96
C ALA A 10 -2.49 3.61 6.92
N CYS A 11 -3.76 3.53 6.55
CA CYS A 11 -4.81 3.08 7.45
C CYS A 11 -5.65 1.97 6.82
N VAL A 12 -6.11 1.07 7.66
CA VAL A 12 -7.13 0.06 7.35
C VAL A 12 -8.18 0.08 8.44
N ALA A 13 -9.45 -0.02 8.05
CA ALA A 13 -10.61 -0.03 8.92
C ALA A 13 -11.67 -0.99 8.39
N MET A 14 -12.53 -1.50 9.28
CA MET A 14 -13.71 -2.26 8.92
C MET A 14 -14.97 -1.52 9.37
N ILE A 15 -15.99 -1.54 8.52
CA ILE A 15 -17.30 -0.97 8.78
C ILE A 15 -18.30 -2.12 8.82
N ILE A 16 -18.94 -2.34 9.97
CA ILE A 16 -19.90 -3.44 10.19
C ILE A 16 -21.01 -3.36 9.14
N GLY A 17 -21.31 -4.50 8.50
CA GLY A 17 -22.34 -4.58 7.45
C GLY A 17 -21.95 -4.02 6.08
N HIS A 18 -20.77 -3.40 5.96
CA HIS A 18 -20.31 -2.74 4.73
C HIS A 18 -19.08 -3.44 4.13
N GLY A 19 -17.96 -3.42 4.85
CA GLY A 19 -16.70 -4.00 4.34
C GLY A 19 -15.43 -3.37 4.90
N LEU A 20 -14.32 -3.58 4.20
CA LEU A 20 -12.99 -3.07 4.54
C LEU A 20 -12.71 -1.78 3.76
N LEU A 21 -12.18 -0.78 4.46
CA LEU A 21 -11.71 0.48 3.89
C LEU A 21 -10.21 0.62 4.19
N ALA A 22 -9.40 0.92 3.18
CA ALA A 22 -8.00 1.25 3.35
C ALA A 22 -7.69 2.57 2.63
N PHE A 23 -6.81 3.40 3.17
CA PHE A 23 -6.45 4.67 2.54
C PHE A 23 -5.07 5.16 2.94
N ARG A 24 -4.48 5.98 2.08
CA ARG A 24 -3.12 6.51 2.22
C ARG A 24 -3.13 8.04 2.30
N ASP A 25 -2.18 8.63 3.01
CA ASP A 25 -2.07 10.08 3.10
C ASP A 25 -1.85 10.74 1.71
N PRO A 26 -2.23 12.02 1.52
CA PRO A 26 -2.13 12.70 0.22
C PRO A 26 -0.70 12.84 -0.33
N ASN A 27 0.31 12.68 0.52
CA ASN A 27 1.71 12.75 0.12
C ASN A 27 2.33 11.35 -0.09
N GLY A 28 1.57 10.27 0.13
CA GLY A 28 2.06 8.90 -0.03
C GLY A 28 3.24 8.57 0.89
N ILE A 29 3.34 9.19 2.06
CA ILE A 29 4.55 9.09 2.90
C ILE A 29 4.68 7.70 3.50
N ARG A 30 3.59 7.15 4.07
CA ARG A 30 3.59 5.79 4.63
C ARG A 30 3.26 4.75 3.54
N PRO A 31 3.96 3.60 3.50
CA PRO A 31 3.71 2.59 2.47
C PRO A 31 2.39 1.86 2.72
N LEU A 32 1.70 1.52 1.64
CA LEU A 32 0.48 0.71 1.66
C LEU A 32 0.30 0.06 0.28
N VAL A 33 0.19 -1.26 0.24
CA VAL A 33 0.00 -2.06 -0.97
C VAL A 33 -1.32 -2.81 -0.92
N ILE A 34 -1.86 -3.16 -2.09
CA ILE A 34 -3.00 -4.05 -2.24
C ILE A 34 -2.62 -5.27 -3.07
N GLY A 35 -3.07 -6.45 -2.62
CA GLY A 35 -2.99 -7.71 -3.33
C GLY A 35 -4.35 -8.38 -3.49
N LYS A 36 -4.40 -9.37 -4.38
CA LYS A 36 -5.57 -10.18 -4.67
C LYS A 36 -5.20 -11.66 -4.72
N ARG A 37 -6.13 -12.52 -4.30
CA ARG A 37 -6.08 -13.96 -4.54
C ARG A 37 -7.38 -14.42 -5.18
N THR A 38 -7.29 -15.21 -6.23
CA THR A 38 -8.47 -15.84 -6.85
C THR A 38 -8.61 -17.25 -6.28
N LEU A 39 -9.77 -17.56 -5.72
CA LEU A 39 -10.10 -18.87 -5.19
C LEU A 39 -10.50 -19.83 -6.33
N GLU A 40 -10.45 -21.14 -6.05
CA GLU A 40 -10.81 -22.18 -7.02
C GLU A 40 -12.24 -22.04 -7.55
N ASP A 41 -13.16 -21.50 -6.74
CA ASP A 41 -14.55 -21.24 -7.09
C ASP A 41 -14.78 -19.92 -7.85
N GLY A 42 -13.70 -19.22 -8.22
CA GLY A 42 -13.73 -17.97 -8.97
C GLY A 42 -13.94 -16.71 -8.13
N ARG A 43 -14.15 -16.82 -6.81
CA ARG A 43 -14.23 -15.65 -5.92
C ARG A 43 -12.87 -14.99 -5.75
N SER A 44 -12.87 -13.69 -5.47
CA SER A 44 -11.64 -12.92 -5.23
C SER A 44 -11.55 -12.51 -3.76
N GLU A 45 -10.41 -12.79 -3.15
CA GLU A 45 -10.01 -12.23 -1.86
C GLU A 45 -9.06 -11.06 -2.10
N TYR A 46 -9.11 -10.07 -1.22
CA TYR A 46 -8.26 -8.90 -1.27
C TYR A 46 -7.58 -8.68 0.07
N MET A 47 -6.34 -8.20 0.03
CA MET A 47 -5.55 -7.89 1.21
C MET A 47 -4.84 -6.56 0.99
N VAL A 48 -4.72 -5.79 2.06
CA VAL A 48 -3.83 -4.62 2.12
C VAL A 48 -2.76 -4.85 3.18
N ALA A 49 -1.56 -4.33 2.94
CA ALA A 49 -0.44 -4.46 3.87
C ALA A 49 0.52 -3.27 3.74
N SER A 50 1.34 -3.03 4.75
CA SER A 50 2.39 -2.01 4.69
C SER A 50 3.50 -2.38 3.69
N GLU A 51 3.77 -3.69 3.51
CA GLU A 51 4.86 -4.20 2.66
C GLU A 51 4.37 -5.36 1.78
N SER A 52 4.92 -5.45 0.56
CA SER A 52 4.56 -6.50 -0.42
C SER A 52 4.84 -7.91 0.08
N VAL A 53 5.87 -8.10 0.90
CA VAL A 53 6.26 -9.42 1.44
C VAL A 53 5.14 -10.10 2.24
N ALA A 54 4.22 -9.33 2.83
CA ALA A 54 3.06 -9.90 3.52
C ALA A 54 2.08 -10.56 2.54
N LEU A 55 1.95 -10.01 1.32
CA LEU A 55 1.16 -10.59 0.24
C LEU A 55 1.82 -11.88 -0.26
N ASP A 56 3.13 -11.81 -0.54
CA ASP A 56 3.92 -12.95 -1.05
C ASP A 56 3.85 -14.14 -0.10
N THR A 57 4.03 -13.90 1.21
CA THR A 57 4.00 -14.93 2.26
C THR A 57 2.66 -15.67 2.32
N LEU A 58 1.56 -15.01 1.94
CA LEU A 58 0.21 -15.57 2.00
C LEU A 58 -0.33 -16.01 0.62
N GLY A 59 0.50 -15.95 -0.42
CA GLY A 59 0.11 -16.33 -1.79
C GLY A 59 -0.90 -15.36 -2.43
N PHE A 60 -0.86 -14.08 -2.05
CA PHE A 60 -1.60 -13.03 -2.74
C PHE A 60 -0.75 -12.48 -3.89
N GLU A 61 -1.36 -12.31 -5.07
CA GLU A 61 -0.77 -11.57 -6.16
C GLU A 61 -0.72 -10.09 -5.82
N PHE A 62 0.47 -9.48 -5.93
CA PHE A 62 0.62 -8.03 -5.82
C PHE A 62 -0.12 -7.33 -6.96
N LEU A 63 -1.06 -6.44 -6.65
CA LEU A 63 -1.73 -5.63 -7.66
C LEU A 63 -0.98 -4.32 -7.90
N ARG A 64 -0.79 -3.52 -6.84
CA ARG A 64 -0.13 -2.21 -6.86
C ARG A 64 -0.02 -1.61 -5.46
N ASP A 65 0.78 -0.56 -5.35
CA ASP A 65 0.69 0.40 -4.24
C ASP A 65 -0.69 1.11 -4.25
N VAL A 66 -1.22 1.39 -3.05
CA VAL A 66 -2.33 2.32 -2.87
C VAL A 66 -1.80 3.73 -3.13
N ALA A 67 -2.46 4.46 -4.01
CA ALA A 67 -1.98 5.76 -4.47
C ALA A 67 -2.10 6.83 -3.37
N PRO A 68 -1.29 7.91 -3.42
CA PRO A 68 -1.43 9.02 -2.48
C PRO A 68 -2.85 9.60 -2.48
N GLY A 69 -3.46 9.72 -1.30
CA GLY A 69 -4.82 10.21 -1.13
C GLY A 69 -5.94 9.25 -1.59
N GLU A 70 -5.59 8.07 -2.10
CA GLU A 70 -6.56 7.07 -2.54
C GLU A 70 -7.22 6.39 -1.34
N ALA A 71 -8.51 6.09 -1.49
CA ALA A 71 -9.22 5.12 -0.69
C ALA A 71 -9.58 3.88 -1.52
N VAL A 72 -9.41 2.72 -0.91
CA VAL A 72 -9.77 1.40 -1.40
C VAL A 72 -10.86 0.84 -0.50
N TYR A 73 -11.97 0.40 -1.09
CA TYR A 73 -13.10 -0.17 -0.38
C TYR A 73 -13.44 -1.55 -0.95
N ILE A 74 -13.47 -2.56 -0.09
CA ILE A 74 -13.80 -3.94 -0.43
C ILE A 74 -15.06 -4.32 0.32
N THR A 75 -16.13 -4.64 -0.40
CA THR A 75 -17.42 -5.00 0.22
C THR A 75 -17.34 -6.39 0.88
N THR A 76 -18.28 -6.68 1.78
CA THR A 76 -18.47 -8.04 2.33
C THR A 76 -18.76 -9.11 1.26
N LYS A 77 -19.13 -8.69 0.04
CA LYS A 77 -19.35 -9.57 -1.12
C LYS A 77 -18.10 -9.75 -1.99
N GLY A 78 -16.96 -9.16 -1.60
CA GLY A 78 -15.70 -9.26 -2.33
C GLY A 78 -15.60 -8.34 -3.56
N GLN A 79 -16.38 -7.25 -3.63
CA GLN A 79 -16.27 -6.27 -4.71
C GLN A 79 -15.26 -5.18 -4.34
N LEU A 80 -14.30 -4.92 -5.21
CA LEU A 80 -13.28 -3.87 -5.06
C LEU A 80 -13.74 -2.55 -5.69
N PHE A 81 -13.70 -1.47 -4.92
CA PHE A 81 -13.90 -0.09 -5.35
C PHE A 81 -12.69 0.75 -4.95
N THR A 82 -12.32 1.72 -5.78
CA THR A 82 -11.28 2.68 -5.41
C THR A 82 -11.68 4.10 -5.80
N ARG A 83 -11.16 5.10 -5.09
CA ARG A 83 -11.45 6.51 -5.35
C ARG A 83 -10.35 7.43 -4.84
N GLN A 84 -9.98 8.43 -5.64
CA GLN A 84 -9.15 9.54 -5.18
C GLN A 84 -9.96 10.41 -4.22
N CYS A 85 -9.47 10.58 -2.98
CA CYS A 85 -10.17 11.29 -1.92
C CYS A 85 -9.44 12.58 -1.47
N ALA A 86 -8.28 12.89 -2.05
CA ALA A 86 -7.50 14.09 -1.77
C ALA A 86 -7.32 14.97 -3.01
N GLU A 87 -7.23 16.28 -2.78
CA GLU A 87 -6.85 17.26 -3.80
C GLU A 87 -5.33 17.31 -3.93
N ASN A 88 -4.85 17.45 -5.17
CA ASN A 88 -3.42 17.57 -5.49
C ASN A 88 -2.52 16.50 -4.84
N PRO A 89 -2.82 15.20 -5.01
CA PRO A 89 -2.01 14.12 -4.45
C PRO A 89 -0.59 14.16 -5.00
N LYS A 90 0.40 13.85 -4.14
CA LYS A 90 1.82 13.81 -4.49
C LYS A 90 2.47 12.53 -3.98
N THR A 91 3.50 12.07 -4.68
CA THR A 91 4.28 10.90 -4.28
C THR A 91 5.57 11.35 -3.61
N ASN A 92 5.57 11.37 -2.28
CA ASN A 92 6.70 11.73 -1.42
C ASN A 92 6.97 10.57 -0.43
N PRO A 93 7.42 9.40 -0.91
CA PRO A 93 7.60 8.23 -0.07
C PRO A 93 8.66 8.48 1.02
N CYS A 94 8.48 7.86 2.17
CA CYS A 94 9.42 7.98 3.28
C CYS A 94 10.79 7.39 2.92
N LEU A 95 11.80 8.24 2.77
CA LEU A 95 13.15 7.80 2.40
C LEU A 95 13.77 6.82 3.42
N PHE A 96 13.40 6.94 4.71
CA PHE A 96 13.88 6.05 5.77
C PHE A 96 13.45 4.59 5.60
N GLU A 97 12.36 4.33 4.88
CA GLU A 97 11.95 2.97 4.52
C GLU A 97 13.05 2.29 3.69
N TYR A 98 13.57 2.99 2.68
CA TYR A 98 14.64 2.49 1.82
C TYR A 98 15.98 2.40 2.54
N VAL A 99 16.29 3.34 3.44
CA VAL A 99 17.56 3.35 4.18
C VAL A 99 17.69 2.15 5.10
N TYR A 100 16.67 1.86 5.91
CA TYR A 100 16.79 0.81 6.93
C TYR A 100 15.47 0.13 7.33
N PHE A 101 14.36 0.85 7.36
CA PHE A 101 13.14 0.36 8.04
C PHE A 101 12.47 -0.81 7.33
N ALA A 102 12.35 -0.74 5.99
CA ALA A 102 11.71 -1.77 5.20
C ALA A 102 12.56 -3.02 5.07
N ARG A 103 11.92 -4.17 4.81
CA ARG A 103 12.68 -5.36 4.45
C ARG A 103 13.27 -5.25 3.03
N PRO A 104 14.46 -5.81 2.77
CA PRO A 104 15.12 -5.68 1.48
C PRO A 104 14.39 -6.39 0.33
N ASP A 105 13.59 -7.42 0.64
CA ASP A 105 12.77 -8.19 -0.29
C ASP A 105 11.43 -7.51 -0.64
N SER A 106 11.13 -6.35 -0.04
CA SER A 106 9.94 -5.56 -0.36
C SER A 106 10.13 -4.68 -1.61
N PHE A 107 9.02 -4.46 -2.32
CA PHE A 107 8.88 -3.41 -3.32
C PHE A 107 7.96 -2.32 -2.77
N MET A 108 8.43 -1.07 -2.78
CA MET A 108 7.66 0.09 -2.30
C MET A 108 7.65 1.16 -3.37
N ASP A 109 6.45 1.57 -3.81
CA ASP A 109 6.26 2.54 -4.89
C ASP A 109 7.10 2.18 -6.13
N LYS A 110 7.06 0.89 -6.51
CA LYS A 110 7.80 0.26 -7.62
C LYS A 110 9.33 0.23 -7.47
N ILE A 111 9.87 0.59 -6.31
CA ILE A 111 11.31 0.56 -6.02
C ILE A 111 11.63 -0.66 -5.17
N SER A 112 12.55 -1.50 -5.66
CA SER A 112 13.15 -2.57 -4.86
C SER A 112 14.02 -1.97 -3.75
N VAL A 113 13.71 -2.30 -2.50
CA VAL A 113 14.46 -1.83 -1.33
C VAL A 113 15.92 -2.31 -1.39
N TYR A 114 16.14 -3.58 -1.72
CA TYR A 114 17.48 -4.13 -1.94
C TYR A 114 18.29 -3.32 -2.97
N SER A 115 17.71 -3.07 -4.14
CA SER A 115 18.38 -2.36 -5.22
C SER A 115 18.73 -0.91 -4.83
N ALA A 116 17.85 -0.26 -4.07
CA ALA A 116 18.11 1.08 -3.54
C ALA A 116 19.33 1.08 -2.58
N ARG A 117 19.41 0.11 -1.67
CA ARG A 117 20.52 -0.01 -0.72
C ARG A 117 21.86 -0.31 -1.40
N VAL A 118 21.87 -1.18 -2.41
CA VAL A 118 23.07 -1.44 -3.22
C VAL A 118 23.58 -0.15 -3.87
N ARG A 119 22.68 0.65 -4.47
CA ARG A 119 23.04 1.94 -5.08
C ARG A 119 23.52 2.96 -4.05
N MET A 120 22.96 2.99 -2.85
CA MET A 120 23.44 3.85 -1.76
C MET A 120 24.89 3.49 -1.40
N GLY A 121 25.19 2.19 -1.27
CA GLY A 121 26.57 1.72 -1.03
C GLY A 121 27.54 2.16 -2.14
N GLN A 122 27.15 2.01 -3.41
CA GLN A 122 27.95 2.43 -4.57
C GLN A 122 28.18 3.95 -4.66
N LYS A 123 27.32 4.77 -4.05
CA LYS A 123 27.46 6.23 -4.05
C LYS A 123 28.27 6.76 -2.88
N ALA A 124 28.37 5.99 -1.80
CA ALA A 124 29.12 6.36 -0.61
C ALA A 124 30.60 5.90 -0.66
N GLY A 125 30.90 4.87 -1.46
CA GLY A 125 32.27 4.46 -1.81
C GLY A 125 32.79 5.21 -3.03
#